data_AF-D7CG45-F1
#
_entry.id   AF-D7CG45-F1
#
_cell.length_a   1.000
_cell.length_b   1.000
_cell.length_c   1.000
_cell.angle_alpha   90.00
_cell.angle_beta   90.00
_cell.angle_gamma   90.00
#
_symmetry.space_group_name_H-M   'P 1'
#
loop_
_entity.id
_entity.type
_entity.pdbx_description
1 polymer ?
#
loop_
_entity_poly.entity_id
_entity_poly.type
_entity_poly.pdbx_seq_one_letter_code
_entity_poly.pdbx_strand_id
1 'polypeptide(L)'
;MNAIDVDDDTYRKLVFAARMMGCTPSEVVRRLVDASSTEIGTAAAKSSEDPHSVPVHALYRGRRVEATFDRNTRAVTIKDGPHAGTTYPTPSAAASAVVQVLNPDRNPNTNGWNFWRLNSSGDELKALRRSV
;
A
#
# COMPACT_ATOMS: atom_id res chain seq x y z
N MET A 1 -13.55 5.75 -28.65
CA MET A 1 -13.91 7.04 -28.00
C MET A 1 -14.94 6.68 -26.96
N ASN A 2 -14.56 6.70 -25.69
CA ASN A 2 -15.42 6.22 -24.61
C ASN A 2 -16.07 7.43 -23.96
N ALA A 3 -17.39 7.40 -23.79
CA ALA A 3 -18.13 8.45 -23.10
C ALA A 3 -18.27 8.09 -21.63
N ILE A 4 -18.13 9.09 -20.76
CA ILE A 4 -18.45 8.99 -19.34
C ILE A 4 -19.58 9.97 -19.06
N ASP A 5 -20.52 9.57 -18.21
CA ASP A 5 -21.56 10.46 -17.72
C ASP A 5 -21.02 11.24 -16.51
N VAL A 6 -21.20 12.55 -16.51
CA VAL A 6 -20.74 13.45 -15.45
C VAL A 6 -21.83 14.48 -15.20
N ASP A 7 -22.07 14.76 -13.93
CA ASP A 7 -22.99 15.82 -13.53
C ASP A 7 -22.54 17.19 -14.06
N ASP A 8 -23.53 18.04 -14.30
CA ASP A 8 -23.37 19.37 -14.88
C ASP A 8 -22.46 20.30 -14.03
N ASP A 9 -22.45 20.20 -12.71
CA ASP A 9 -21.51 20.93 -11.85
C ASP A 9 -20.06 20.45 -12.06
N THR A 10 -19.86 19.14 -12.13
CA THR A 10 -18.54 18.54 -12.37
C THR A 10 -18.02 18.92 -13.75
N TYR A 11 -18.89 18.88 -14.75
CA TYR A 11 -18.56 19.30 -16.10
C TYR A 11 -18.14 20.78 -16.16
N ARG A 12 -18.87 21.69 -15.48
CA ARG A 12 -18.49 23.11 -15.41
C ARG A 12 -17.11 23.32 -14.80
N LYS A 13 -16.78 22.60 -13.72
CA LYS A 13 -15.46 22.66 -13.08
C LYS A 13 -14.35 22.18 -14.02
N LEU A 14 -14.58 21.10 -14.75
CA LEU A 14 -13.64 20.58 -15.75
C LEU A 14 -13.42 21.58 -16.89
N VAL A 15 -14.48 22.19 -17.43
CA VAL A 15 -14.36 23.22 -18.48
C VAL A 15 -13.67 24.47 -17.97
N PHE A 16 -13.93 24.88 -16.72
CA PHE A 16 -13.26 26.02 -16.11
C PHE A 16 -11.75 25.79 -15.97
N ALA A 17 -11.35 24.64 -15.41
CA ALA A 17 -9.95 24.26 -15.29
C ALA A 17 -9.27 24.14 -16.67
N ALA A 18 -9.95 23.55 -17.65
CA ALA A 18 -9.47 23.41 -19.03
C ALA A 18 -9.18 24.78 -19.66
N ARG A 19 -10.09 25.76 -19.48
CA ARG A 19 -9.90 27.14 -19.94
C ARG A 19 -8.72 27.83 -19.25
N MET A 20 -8.59 27.67 -17.94
CA MET A 20 -7.51 28.27 -17.17
C MET A 20 -6.13 27.73 -17.58
N MET A 21 -6.07 26.45 -17.96
CA MET A 21 -4.85 25.74 -18.32
C MET A 21 -4.58 25.69 -19.85
N GLY A 22 -5.49 26.23 -20.67
CA GLY A 22 -5.38 26.20 -22.13
C GLY A 22 -5.40 24.79 -22.73
N CYS A 23 -6.03 23.82 -22.06
CA CYS A 23 -6.10 22.42 -22.50
C CYS A 23 -7.54 21.94 -22.65
N THR A 24 -7.75 20.68 -23.06
CA THR A 24 -9.08 20.09 -23.18
C THR A 24 -9.56 19.53 -21.84
N PRO A 25 -10.88 19.40 -21.61
CA PRO A 25 -11.42 18.78 -20.39
C PRO A 25 -10.88 17.37 -20.15
N SER A 26 -10.69 16.58 -21.22
CA SER A 26 -10.10 15.24 -21.14
C SER A 26 -8.66 15.26 -20.64
N GLU A 27 -7.88 16.28 -21.02
CA GLU A 27 -6.50 16.46 -20.55
C GLU A 27 -6.45 16.89 -19.08
N VAL A 28 -7.43 17.67 -18.62
CA VAL A 28 -7.60 17.98 -17.19
C VAL A 28 -7.89 16.71 -16.41
N VAL A 29 -8.84 15.87 -16.87
CA VAL A 29 -9.12 14.58 -16.25
C VAL A 29 -7.88 13.70 -16.22
N ARG A 30 -7.14 13.61 -17.33
CA ARG A 30 -5.89 12.83 -17.40
C ARG A 30 -4.88 13.31 -16.36
N ARG A 31 -4.68 14.62 -16.22
CA ARG A 31 -3.76 15.21 -15.23
C ARG A 31 -4.22 15.03 -13.80
N LEU A 32 -5.52 15.12 -13.52
CA LEU A 32 -6.07 14.85 -12.19
C LEU A 32 -5.92 13.37 -11.81
N VAL A 33 -6.17 12.47 -12.76
CA VAL A 33 -5.96 11.03 -12.56
C VAL A 33 -4.47 10.74 -12.34
N ASP A 34 -3.58 11.34 -13.13
CA ASP A 34 -2.12 11.19 -12.98
C ASP A 34 -1.61 11.76 -11.65
N ALA A 35 -2.08 12.95 -11.26
CA ALA A 35 -1.76 13.57 -9.98
C ALA A 35 -2.31 12.76 -8.80
N SER A 36 -3.55 12.27 -8.85
CA SER A 36 -4.11 11.41 -7.81
C SER A 36 -3.40 10.05 -7.76
N SER A 37 -3.02 9.49 -8.90
CA SER A 37 -2.23 8.25 -8.98
C SER A 37 -0.81 8.46 -8.47
N THR A 38 -0.26 9.66 -8.64
CA THR A 38 1.03 10.07 -8.09
C THR A 38 0.93 10.39 -6.61
N GLU A 39 -0.13 11.02 -6.09
CA GLU A 39 -0.33 11.24 -4.66
C GLU A 39 -0.58 9.92 -3.92
N ILE A 40 -1.35 9.00 -4.52
CA ILE A 40 -1.46 7.60 -4.07
C ILE A 40 -0.11 6.87 -4.27
N GLY A 41 0.63 7.23 -5.33
CA GLY A 41 1.90 6.64 -5.76
C GLY A 41 3.16 7.15 -5.06
N THR A 42 3.13 8.29 -4.37
CA THR A 42 4.28 8.86 -3.67
C THR A 42 4.43 8.23 -2.27
N ALA A 43 3.39 7.54 -1.79
CA ALA A 43 3.50 6.52 -0.73
C ALA A 43 3.83 5.12 -1.29
N ALA A 44 3.83 4.91 -2.61
CA ALA A 44 3.95 3.61 -3.27
C ALA A 44 5.04 3.52 -4.35
N ALA A 45 6.06 4.38 -4.30
CA ALA A 45 7.19 4.32 -5.23
C ALA A 45 8.13 3.15 -4.89
N LYS A 46 7.74 1.95 -5.34
CA LYS A 46 8.56 0.82 -5.87
C LYS A 46 7.69 -0.44 -5.89
N SER A 47 6.80 -0.53 -6.87
CA SER A 47 6.15 -1.79 -7.26
C SER A 47 7.07 -2.54 -8.23
N SER A 48 7.61 -3.67 -7.79
CA SER A 48 7.55 -4.84 -8.67
C SER A 48 6.11 -5.34 -8.53
N GLU A 49 5.29 -5.02 -9.53
CA GLU A 49 3.86 -5.34 -9.54
C GLU A 49 3.67 -6.82 -9.88
N ASP A 50 4.05 -7.69 -8.94
CA ASP A 50 3.61 -9.06 -8.93
C ASP A 50 2.15 -9.08 -8.46
N PRO A 51 1.20 -9.68 -9.20
CA PRO A 51 -0.19 -9.84 -8.75
C PRO A 51 -0.30 -10.67 -7.46
N HIS A 52 0.81 -11.26 -7.02
CA HIS A 52 0.94 -12.01 -5.78
C HIS A 52 1.37 -11.16 -4.58
N SER A 53 1.81 -9.90 -4.77
CA SER A 53 2.19 -9.00 -3.68
C SER A 53 0.97 -8.33 -3.04
N VAL A 54 0.83 -8.52 -1.73
CA VAL A 54 -0.31 -8.08 -0.92
C VAL A 54 0.19 -7.06 0.11
N PRO A 55 -0.35 -5.83 0.13
CA PRO A 55 0.02 -4.84 1.12
C PRO A 55 -0.50 -5.24 2.52
N VAL A 56 0.40 -5.21 3.50
CA VAL A 56 0.13 -5.55 4.90
C VAL A 56 0.61 -4.43 5.82
N HIS A 57 0.02 -4.33 7.00
CA HIS A 57 0.46 -3.42 8.04
C HIS A 57 0.43 -4.11 9.40
N ALA A 58 1.29 -3.70 10.31
CA ALA A 58 1.27 -4.13 11.70
C ALA A 58 1.12 -2.91 12.62
N LEU A 59 0.32 -3.04 13.67
CA LEU A 59 0.21 -2.04 14.73
C LEU A 59 0.92 -2.58 15.97
N TYR A 60 2.05 -1.97 16.32
CA TYR A 60 2.83 -2.37 17.48
C TYR A 60 3.19 -1.16 18.34
N ARG A 61 2.78 -1.18 19.62
CA ARG A 61 2.94 -0.07 20.58
C ARG A 61 2.46 1.29 20.05
N GLY A 62 1.36 1.31 19.29
CA GLY A 62 0.81 2.52 18.69
C GLY A 62 1.55 3.04 17.45
N ARG A 63 2.60 2.34 16.99
CA ARG A 63 3.24 2.60 15.70
C ARG A 63 2.69 1.65 14.65
N ARG A 64 2.27 2.22 13.53
CA ARG A 64 1.90 1.47 12.32
C ARG A 64 3.16 1.23 11.51
N VAL A 65 3.43 -0.02 11.19
CA VAL A 65 4.54 -0.43 10.32
C VAL A 65 3.94 -1.00 9.05
N GLU A 66 4.31 -0.42 7.91
CA GLU A 66 3.82 -0.83 6.61
C GLU A 66 4.79 -1.81 5.96
N ALA A 67 4.25 -2.83 5.29
CA ALA A 67 5.04 -3.84 4.59
C ALA A 67 4.25 -4.45 3.41
N THR A 68 4.94 -5.20 2.56
CA THR A 68 4.33 -5.95 1.46
C THR A 68 4.62 -7.43 1.66
N PHE A 69 3.60 -8.28 1.56
CA PHE A 69 3.73 -9.73 1.59
C PHE A 69 3.61 -10.32 0.19
N ASP A 70 4.61 -11.05 -0.25
CA ASP A 70 4.56 -11.77 -1.52
C ASP A 70 3.95 -13.18 -1.33
N ARG A 71 2.83 -13.49 -2.00
CA ARG A 71 2.14 -14.78 -1.85
C ARG A 71 2.91 -15.96 -2.44
N ASN A 72 3.77 -15.73 -3.44
CA ASN A 72 4.48 -16.80 -4.14
C ASN A 72 5.69 -17.29 -3.32
N THR A 73 6.52 -16.35 -2.88
CA THR A 73 7.73 -16.60 -2.09
C THR A 73 7.48 -16.61 -0.59
N ARG A 74 6.34 -16.08 -0.14
CA ARG A 74 6.02 -15.81 1.28
C ARG A 74 6.96 -14.80 1.94
N ALA A 75 7.68 -14.03 1.13
CA ALA A 75 8.56 -12.99 1.61
C ALA A 75 7.77 -11.76 2.10
N VAL A 76 8.31 -11.05 3.08
CA VAL A 76 7.77 -9.77 3.55
C VAL A 76 8.82 -8.69 3.39
N THR A 77 8.48 -7.64 2.66
CA THR A 77 9.31 -6.44 2.50
C THR A 77 8.76 -5.33 3.37
N ILE A 78 9.56 -4.87 4.34
CA ILE A 78 9.18 -3.75 5.19
C ILE A 78 9.29 -2.46 4.38
N LYS A 79 8.23 -1.64 4.38
CA LYS A 79 8.18 -0.37 3.65
C LYS A 79 8.42 0.84 4.55
N ASP A 80 8.12 0.71 5.83
CA ASP A 80 8.24 1.81 6.79
C ASP A 80 9.09 1.46 8.02
N GLY A 81 9.76 2.46 8.59
CA GLY A 81 10.61 2.33 9.77
C GLY A 81 12.09 2.02 9.47
N PRO A 82 12.88 1.68 10.50
CA PRO A 82 14.34 1.54 10.40
C PRO A 82 14.83 0.34 9.57
N HIS A 83 13.92 -0.54 9.14
CA HIS A 83 14.18 -1.61 8.17
C HIS A 83 13.46 -1.38 6.83
N ALA A 84 13.01 -0.16 6.54
CA ALA A 84 12.40 0.18 5.25
C ALA A 84 13.31 -0.23 4.08
N GLY A 85 12.75 -1.00 3.15
CA GLY A 85 13.47 -1.59 2.01
C GLY A 85 14.09 -2.97 2.26
N THR A 86 13.99 -3.50 3.49
CA THR A 86 14.52 -4.85 3.79
C THR A 86 13.48 -5.92 3.50
N THR A 87 13.86 -6.92 2.72
CA THR A 87 13.04 -8.10 2.42
C THR A 87 13.45 -9.28 3.28
N TYR A 88 12.49 -9.86 3.98
CA TYR A 88 12.67 -11.06 4.79
C TYR A 88 12.00 -12.25 4.11
N PRO A 89 12.61 -13.44 4.12
CA PRO A 89 12.08 -14.62 3.46
C PRO A 89 10.84 -15.22 4.14
N THR A 90 10.53 -14.81 5.38
CA THR A 90 9.34 -15.29 6.09
C THR A 90 8.64 -14.16 6.85
N PRO A 91 7.31 -14.24 7.02
CA PRO A 91 6.55 -13.22 7.74
C PRO A 91 6.94 -13.15 9.23
N SER A 92 7.33 -14.28 9.83
CA SER A 92 7.84 -14.31 11.21
C SER A 92 9.18 -13.61 11.32
N ALA A 93 10.11 -13.79 10.36
CA ALA A 93 11.39 -13.07 10.38
C ALA A 93 11.20 -11.55 10.30
N ALA A 94 10.29 -11.09 9.44
CA ALA A 94 9.94 -9.66 9.37
C ALA A 94 9.33 -9.16 10.69
N ALA A 95 8.42 -9.92 11.30
CA ALA A 95 7.81 -9.54 12.58
C ALA A 95 8.84 -9.48 13.72
N SER A 96 9.74 -10.47 13.80
CA SER A 96 10.84 -10.50 14.77
C SER A 96 11.76 -9.30 14.62
N ALA A 97 12.08 -8.90 13.39
CA ALA A 97 12.89 -7.71 13.12
C ALA A 97 12.20 -6.42 13.60
N VAL A 98 10.90 -6.27 13.30
CA VAL A 98 10.11 -5.12 13.80
C VAL A 98 10.08 -5.09 15.32
N VAL A 99 9.88 -6.23 15.96
CA VAL A 99 9.85 -6.34 17.43
C VAL A 99 11.22 -6.05 18.04
N GLN A 100 12.32 -6.54 17.46
CA GLN A 100 13.68 -6.27 17.94
C GLN A 100 14.01 -4.78 17.93
N VAL A 101 13.62 -4.07 16.87
CA VAL A 101 13.86 -2.63 16.77
C VAL A 101 13.00 -1.88 17.78
N LEU A 102 11.69 -2.18 17.82
CA LEU A 102 10.75 -1.43 18.66
C LEU A 102 10.81 -1.82 20.14
N ASN A 103 11.35 -2.99 20.45
CA ASN A 103 11.50 -3.51 21.80
C ASN A 103 12.62 -4.58 21.89
N PRO A 104 13.89 -4.16 22.00
CA PRO A 104 15.04 -5.07 22.02
C PRO A 104 15.08 -5.97 23.27
N ASP A 105 14.37 -5.60 24.33
CA ASP A 105 14.31 -6.33 25.61
C ASP A 105 13.36 -7.55 25.56
N ARG A 106 12.49 -7.62 24.54
CA ARG A 106 11.51 -8.70 24.38
C ARG A 106 12.09 -9.81 23.52
N ASN A 107 11.75 -11.06 23.86
CA ASN A 107 12.05 -12.21 23.03
C ASN A 107 11.53 -11.98 21.59
N PRO A 108 12.39 -12.04 20.56
CA PRO A 108 12.00 -11.78 19.18
C PRO A 108 10.96 -12.75 18.64
N ASN A 109 10.77 -13.91 19.28
CA ASN A 109 9.85 -14.94 18.80
C ASN A 109 8.40 -14.43 18.71
N THR A 110 8.02 -13.96 17.52
CA THR A 110 6.72 -13.36 17.23
C THR A 110 6.10 -14.09 16.05
N ASN A 111 4.84 -14.50 16.23
CA ASN A 111 4.10 -15.16 15.17
C ASN A 111 3.72 -14.16 14.08
N GLY A 112 4.48 -14.12 12.99
CA GLY A 112 4.27 -13.17 11.89
C GLY A 112 2.87 -13.23 11.29
N TRP A 113 2.20 -14.39 11.31
CA TRP A 113 0.89 -14.56 10.69
C TRP A 113 -0.25 -13.80 11.39
N ASN A 114 -0.14 -13.60 12.71
CA ASN A 114 -1.10 -12.81 13.49
C ASN A 114 -0.60 -11.37 13.70
N PHE A 115 0.70 -11.13 13.51
CA PHE A 115 1.31 -9.82 13.66
C PHE A 115 0.95 -8.89 12.49
N TRP A 116 0.97 -9.42 11.27
CA TRP A 116 0.65 -8.68 10.05
C TRP A 116 -0.85 -8.73 9.78
N ARG A 117 -1.41 -7.57 9.41
CA ARG A 117 -2.81 -7.40 8.97
C ARG A 117 -2.87 -6.95 7.53
N LEU A 118 -3.87 -7.40 6.80
CA LEU A 118 -4.12 -7.00 5.43
C LEU A 118 -4.58 -5.54 5.40
N ASN A 119 -4.00 -4.74 4.51
CA ASN A 119 -4.45 -3.36 4.37
C ASN A 119 -5.87 -3.27 3.77
N SER A 120 -6.23 -4.21 2.88
CA SER A 120 -7.53 -4.19 2.19
C SER A 120 -8.73 -4.56 3.07
N SER A 121 -8.54 -5.42 4.07
CA SER A 121 -9.64 -5.96 4.89
C SER A 121 -9.44 -5.76 6.39
N GLY A 122 -8.23 -5.42 6.85
CA GLY A 122 -7.91 -5.37 8.28
C GLY A 122 -7.77 -6.74 8.95
N ASP A 123 -8.01 -7.82 8.20
CA ASP A 123 -7.89 -9.22 8.63
C ASP A 123 -6.44 -9.63 8.87
N GLU A 124 -6.23 -10.66 9.69
CA GLU A 124 -4.90 -11.20 9.94
C GLU A 124 -4.32 -11.84 8.66
N LEU A 125 -3.01 -11.73 8.46
CA LEU A 125 -2.34 -12.38 7.32
C LEU A 125 -2.60 -13.90 7.26
N LYS A 126 -2.84 -14.51 8.42
CA LYS A 126 -3.28 -15.90 8.56
C LYS A 126 -4.53 -16.23 7.73
N ALA A 127 -5.44 -15.27 7.49
CA ALA A 127 -6.64 -15.48 6.68
C ALA A 127 -6.30 -15.95 5.25
N LEU A 128 -5.19 -15.48 4.68
CA LEU A 128 -4.72 -15.92 3.36
C LEU A 128 -4.31 -17.40 3.32
N ARG A 129 -3.96 -18.03 4.45
CA ARG A 129 -3.63 -19.46 4.50
C ARG A 129 -4.86 -20.37 4.47
N ARG A 130 -6.04 -19.85 4.81
CA ARG A 130 -7.28 -20.64 4.93
C ARG A 130 -8.07 -20.72 3.61
N SER A 131 -7.73 -19.88 2.65
CA SER A 131 -8.40 -19.81 1.34
C SER A 131 -7.73 -20.65 0.24
N VAL A 132 -6.91 -21.64 0.63
CA VAL A 132 -6.31 -22.64 -0.28
C VAL A 132 -6.98 -23.98 -0.02
#